data_AF-A0A6J7I5Z7-F1
#
_entry.id   AF-A0A6J7I5Z7-F1
#
_cell.length_a   1.000
_cell.length_b   1.000
_cell.length_c   1.000
_cell.angle_alpha   90.00
_cell.angle_beta   90.00
_cell.angle_gamma   90.00
#
_symmetry.space_group_name_H-M   'P 1'
#
loop_
_entity.id
_entity.type
_entity.pdbx_description
1 polymer ?
#
loop_
_entity_poly.entity_id
_entity_poly.type
_entity_poly.pdbx_seq_one_letter_code
_entity_poly.pdbx_strand_id
1 'polypeptide(L)'
;MRSPSSCGHRRLHLRVLCVVVGFAQLSAGLICITSKTAGAASASVEYRPPSDAEIVDHFRPPPKPWMAGNRGIDYGTSPGGQIGAAADGRVIFAGQVGGALHVTIEHADGLRTSYSFLASITVSAGDRVRAGDVVGIAGGPFHFGVRTPDDTYVDPETLLDGSLRPRARLVPGTDQGIERLGAHERRSLLDVFLDTGAAALSATSTWASHTTALVAHYLVELNPTTHAIRAVDAFTKWMHDQATCTPSATQVPVHQSRRIVVLVSGLGTSSVANTAWEIDTKSLGYADADVVRYSYAGGQAPRVDMNEQGTLRSVSSHPFDAIATRPFDSLASQQSVGISADRLSALLQSVAATEPGVPIDVVAHSQGGVVARLAVERSGAEDRLPAEVDTLVTVSSPQQGAPLATAVVALGDSPGGAAALTQIRAAGAADDLDNRLPAISDLAETSPIIDELHQRPMPKGVRFVTIGGSGDLVVPGSVAIDLGADASVILPTDIGKEAHGTLPSSPAATREIGLAVAGMGPSCQGLGAATTAFVTAETIRYGESVAGATAAVAAGVLPIPPD
;
A
#
# COMPACT_ATOMS: atom_id res chain seq x y z
N MET A 1 -6.28 -35.53 50.98
CA MET A 1 -5.85 -35.65 49.56
C MET A 1 -5.79 -34.24 48.98
N ARG A 2 -4.59 -33.71 48.73
CA ARG A 2 -4.34 -32.40 48.12
C ARG A 2 -3.81 -32.65 46.70
N SER A 3 -4.33 -31.90 45.73
CA SER A 3 -3.98 -31.98 44.31
C SER A 3 -2.83 -31.03 43.95
N PRO A 4 -1.86 -31.44 43.11
CA PRO A 4 -0.97 -30.54 42.37
C PRO A 4 -1.41 -30.49 40.88
N SER A 5 -1.16 -29.51 40.02
CA SER A 5 -0.26 -28.36 40.03
C SER A 5 -0.56 -27.50 38.79
N SER A 6 -0.71 -26.18 38.95
CA SER A 6 -0.98 -25.17 37.93
C SER A 6 0.30 -24.50 37.39
N CYS A 7 1.25 -25.28 36.87
CA CYS A 7 2.61 -24.76 36.56
C CYS A 7 2.88 -24.46 35.06
N GLY A 8 1.94 -24.72 34.15
CA GLY A 8 2.16 -24.59 32.69
C GLY A 8 1.96 -23.19 32.10
N HIS A 9 0.96 -22.43 32.55
CA HIS A 9 0.56 -21.17 31.88
C HIS A 9 1.39 -19.93 32.27
N ARG A 10 2.09 -19.93 33.41
CA ARG A 10 2.85 -18.76 33.87
C ARG A 10 4.18 -18.53 33.14
N ARG A 11 4.71 -19.52 32.42
CA ARG A 11 6.01 -19.40 31.71
C ARG A 11 5.90 -18.80 30.30
N LEU A 12 4.71 -18.80 29.69
CA LEU A 12 4.48 -18.22 28.35
C LEU A 12 4.23 -16.71 28.43
N HIS A 13 3.44 -16.25 29.41
CA HIS A 13 3.20 -14.82 29.66
C HIS A 13 4.47 -14.03 30.00
N LEU A 14 5.47 -14.67 30.62
CA LEU A 14 6.72 -14.00 31.01
C LEU A 14 7.71 -13.81 29.85
N ARG A 15 7.59 -14.59 28.77
CA ARG A 15 8.46 -14.46 27.57
C ARG A 15 7.93 -13.43 26.57
N VAL A 16 6.61 -13.29 26.47
CA VAL A 16 5.96 -12.23 25.68
C VAL A 16 6.15 -10.86 26.34
N LEU A 17 6.11 -10.80 27.68
CA LEU A 17 6.37 -9.55 28.43
C LEU A 17 7.81 -9.04 28.27
N CYS A 18 8.81 -9.91 28.09
CA CYS A 18 10.20 -9.49 27.85
C CYS A 18 10.42 -8.87 26.45
N VAL A 19 9.61 -9.21 25.45
CA VAL A 19 9.65 -8.59 24.11
C VAL A 19 8.92 -7.25 24.11
N VAL A 20 7.83 -7.13 24.88
CA VAL A 20 7.06 -5.89 25.04
C VAL A 20 7.80 -4.83 25.89
N VAL A 21 8.61 -5.24 26.88
CA VAL A 21 9.40 -4.29 27.71
C VAL A 21 10.70 -3.86 27.00
N GLY A 22 11.24 -4.67 26.08
CA GLY A 22 12.42 -4.31 25.29
C GLY A 22 12.21 -3.12 24.34
N PHE A 23 10.96 -2.85 23.94
CA PHE A 23 10.62 -1.74 23.03
C PHE A 23 10.26 -0.43 23.76
N ALA A 24 9.88 -0.49 25.04
CA ALA A 24 9.52 0.69 25.84
C ALA A 24 10.73 1.45 26.41
N GLN A 25 11.94 0.87 26.38
CA GLN A 25 13.17 1.53 26.85
C GLN A 25 14.06 2.11 25.74
N LEU A 26 13.79 1.82 24.46
CA LEU A 26 14.54 2.39 23.33
C LEU A 26 13.93 3.69 22.77
N SER A 27 12.75 4.07 23.24
CA SER A 27 12.03 5.29 22.84
C SER A 27 12.22 6.49 23.78
N ALA A 28 12.95 6.33 24.90
CA ALA A 28 13.20 7.41 25.88
C ALA A 28 14.69 7.85 25.97
N GLY A 29 15.59 7.27 25.17
CA GLY A 29 17.05 7.50 25.27
C GLY A 29 17.68 8.30 24.12
N LEU A 30 16.90 8.80 23.15
CA LEU A 30 17.44 9.50 21.97
C LEU A 30 17.11 11.01 21.96
N ILE A 31 17.15 11.61 23.14
CA ILE A 31 17.28 13.06 23.32
C ILE A 31 18.48 13.22 24.25
N CYS A 32 19.57 13.82 23.75
CA CYS A 32 20.90 13.97 24.36
C CYS A 32 21.84 12.77 24.23
N ILE A 33 22.65 12.75 23.16
CA ILE A 33 24.13 12.84 23.23
C ILE A 33 24.61 13.27 21.84
N THR A 34 24.85 14.57 21.69
CA THR A 34 25.85 15.07 20.75
C THR A 34 27.23 14.78 21.32
N SER A 35 28.05 14.02 20.59
CA SER A 35 29.44 14.37 20.23
C SER A 35 30.34 13.14 20.11
N LYS A 36 31.02 13.09 18.95
CA LYS A 36 32.41 12.64 18.76
C LYS A 36 32.66 11.16 18.47
N THR A 37 32.46 10.80 17.21
CA THR A 37 33.42 9.98 16.45
C THR A 37 33.58 10.58 15.05
N ALA A 38 34.61 11.40 14.88
CA ALA A 38 35.09 11.80 13.57
C ALA A 38 35.83 10.61 12.95
N GLY A 39 35.10 9.77 12.23
CA GLY A 39 35.67 8.96 11.15
C GLY A 39 35.80 9.85 9.92
N ALA A 40 36.93 9.80 9.22
CA ALA A 40 37.17 10.60 8.03
C ALA A 40 36.06 10.35 6.99
N ALA A 41 35.17 11.33 6.85
CA ALA A 41 34.21 11.36 5.77
C ALA A 41 34.98 11.50 4.45
N SER A 42 34.80 10.55 3.54
CA SER A 42 34.97 10.83 2.12
C SER A 42 34.08 12.03 1.83
N ALA A 43 34.67 13.14 1.38
CA ALA A 43 33.91 14.33 1.01
C ALA A 43 32.89 13.91 -0.06
N SER A 44 31.60 14.11 0.21
CA SER A 44 30.55 13.89 -0.79
C SER A 44 30.79 14.85 -1.96
N VAL A 45 31.09 14.32 -3.14
CA VAL A 45 31.22 15.11 -4.37
C VAL A 45 29.82 15.40 -4.91
N GLU A 46 29.49 16.68 -5.07
CA GLU A 46 28.22 17.11 -5.68
C GLU A 46 28.40 17.22 -7.20
N TYR A 47 27.61 16.47 -7.96
CA TYR A 47 27.60 16.51 -9.41
C TYR A 47 26.44 17.35 -9.93
N ARG A 48 26.67 18.07 -11.03
CA ARG A 48 25.71 18.95 -11.70
C ARG A 48 25.65 18.64 -13.19
N PRO A 49 24.50 18.88 -13.87
CA PRO A 49 24.39 18.62 -15.28
C PRO A 49 25.45 19.43 -16.04
N PRO A 50 26.22 18.79 -16.93
CA PRO A 50 27.23 19.48 -17.74
C PRO A 50 26.60 20.34 -18.85
N SER A 51 25.28 20.22 -19.10
CA SER A 51 24.51 21.01 -20.05
C SER A 51 23.05 21.15 -19.57
N ASP A 52 22.40 22.25 -19.95
CA ASP A 52 20.97 22.50 -19.73
C ASP A 52 20.07 21.89 -20.83
N ALA A 53 20.65 21.23 -21.84
CA ALA A 53 19.89 20.58 -22.90
C ALA A 53 19.15 19.32 -22.38
N GLU A 54 18.12 18.89 -23.10
CA GLU A 54 17.40 17.65 -22.79
C GLU A 54 18.27 16.42 -23.09
N ILE A 55 18.14 15.37 -22.28
CA ILE A 55 18.74 14.07 -22.55
C ILE A 55 17.91 13.37 -23.63
N VAL A 56 18.54 12.99 -24.73
CA VAL A 56 17.89 12.42 -25.93
C VAL A 56 18.21 10.94 -26.17
N ASP A 57 19.28 10.40 -25.58
CA ASP A 57 19.52 8.96 -25.47
C ASP A 57 20.07 8.65 -24.07
N HIS A 58 19.32 7.86 -23.31
CA HIS A 58 19.64 7.51 -21.93
C HIS A 58 20.71 6.42 -21.84
N PHE A 59 21.19 6.16 -20.63
CA PHE A 59 22.16 5.09 -20.37
C PHE A 59 21.56 3.72 -20.67
N ARG A 60 22.21 2.99 -21.57
CA ARG A 60 21.79 1.65 -22.01
C ARG A 60 23.03 0.78 -22.15
N PRO A 61 23.53 0.18 -21.06
CA PRO A 61 24.77 -0.57 -21.10
C PRO A 61 24.60 -1.76 -22.05
N PRO A 62 25.53 -1.98 -22.99
CA PRO A 62 25.39 -3.06 -23.96
C PRO A 62 25.51 -4.41 -23.25
N PRO A 63 24.72 -5.44 -23.63
CA PRO A 63 24.74 -6.76 -22.99
C PRO A 63 26.10 -7.47 -23.01
N LYS A 64 26.98 -7.07 -23.94
CA LYS A 64 28.41 -7.43 -23.95
C LYS A 64 29.23 -6.19 -24.29
N PRO A 65 30.50 -6.10 -23.86
CA PRO A 65 31.34 -4.91 -24.07
C PRO A 65 31.48 -4.43 -25.52
N TRP A 66 31.25 -5.30 -26.52
CA TRP A 66 31.34 -5.00 -27.96
C TRP A 66 29.98 -4.90 -28.67
N MET A 67 28.87 -4.99 -27.94
CA MET A 67 27.52 -4.86 -28.51
C MET A 67 27.06 -3.39 -28.54
N ALA A 68 25.98 -3.15 -29.29
CA ALA A 68 25.35 -1.83 -29.37
C ALA A 68 24.69 -1.44 -28.05
N GLY A 69 24.83 -0.17 -27.68
CA GLY A 69 24.34 0.41 -26.42
C GLY A 69 24.92 1.81 -26.22
N ASN A 70 24.39 2.54 -25.25
CA ASN A 70 24.88 3.85 -24.85
C ASN A 70 25.58 3.74 -23.49
N ARG A 71 26.89 4.01 -23.44
CA ARG A 71 27.74 3.84 -22.23
C ARG A 71 27.87 5.15 -21.43
N GLY A 72 26.86 5.99 -21.55
CA GLY A 72 26.70 7.29 -20.93
C GLY A 72 25.30 7.80 -21.31
N ILE A 73 25.13 9.11 -21.36
CA ILE A 73 23.92 9.78 -21.85
C ILE A 73 24.26 10.75 -22.96
N ASP A 74 23.33 10.94 -23.89
CA ASP A 74 23.45 11.93 -24.95
C ASP A 74 22.52 13.10 -24.67
N TYR A 75 23.07 14.31 -24.62
CA TYR A 75 22.32 15.55 -24.58
C TYR A 75 22.02 16.02 -26.01
N GLY A 76 20.78 16.46 -26.24
CA GLY A 76 20.30 17.06 -27.48
C GLY A 76 20.83 18.48 -27.70
N THR A 77 22.11 18.72 -27.44
CA THR A 77 22.75 20.03 -27.61
C THR A 77 22.77 20.46 -29.06
N SER A 78 22.52 21.75 -29.30
CA SER A 78 22.82 22.38 -30.59
C SER A 78 24.33 22.64 -30.70
N PRO A 79 24.92 22.58 -31.91
CA PRO A 79 26.32 22.97 -32.12
C PRO A 79 26.59 24.37 -31.56
N GLY A 80 27.69 24.54 -30.82
CA GLY A 80 28.04 25.80 -30.16
C GLY A 80 27.61 25.91 -28.70
N GLY A 81 26.83 24.96 -28.17
CA GLY A 81 26.47 24.91 -26.75
C GLY A 81 27.70 24.74 -25.84
N GLN A 82 27.74 25.46 -24.72
CA GLN A 82 28.80 25.33 -23.71
C GLN A 82 28.58 24.09 -22.86
N ILE A 83 29.66 23.35 -22.61
CA ILE A 83 29.66 22.16 -21.76
C ILE A 83 30.50 22.45 -20.52
N GLY A 84 29.89 22.34 -19.34
CA GLY A 84 30.51 22.56 -18.04
C GLY A 84 31.04 21.27 -17.40
N ALA A 85 32.02 21.37 -16.52
CA ALA A 85 32.45 20.26 -15.67
C ALA A 85 31.31 19.88 -14.71
N ALA A 86 30.98 18.59 -14.64
CA ALA A 86 29.91 18.10 -13.79
C ALA A 86 30.23 18.23 -12.29
N ALA A 87 31.51 18.11 -11.91
CA ALA A 87 31.94 18.28 -10.52
C ALA A 87 33.38 18.82 -10.44
N ASP A 88 33.78 19.23 -9.25
CA ASP A 88 35.16 19.60 -8.95
C ASP A 88 36.10 18.42 -9.24
N GLY A 89 37.18 18.67 -9.96
CA GLY A 89 38.08 17.59 -10.35
C GLY A 89 39.34 18.04 -11.06
N ARG A 90 40.14 17.06 -11.45
CA ARG A 90 41.35 17.25 -12.25
C ARG A 90 41.17 16.66 -13.63
N VAL A 91 41.44 17.44 -14.66
CA VAL A 91 41.44 16.96 -16.05
C VAL A 91 42.57 15.94 -16.20
N ILE A 92 42.24 14.68 -16.47
CA ILE A 92 43.22 13.61 -16.69
C ILE A 92 43.45 13.35 -18.18
N PHE A 93 42.55 13.79 -19.05
CA PHE A 93 42.70 13.73 -20.50
C PHE A 93 41.98 14.90 -21.17
N ALA A 94 42.59 15.48 -22.20
CA ALA A 94 42.00 16.49 -23.08
C ALA A 94 42.65 16.35 -24.46
N GLY A 95 41.91 15.85 -25.46
CA GLY A 95 42.47 15.59 -26.79
C GLY A 95 41.56 14.79 -27.73
N GLN A 96 42.12 14.38 -28.87
CA GLN A 96 41.37 13.66 -29.90
C GLN A 96 41.45 12.14 -29.69
N VAL A 97 40.29 11.47 -29.74
CA VAL A 97 40.16 10.01 -29.70
C VAL A 97 39.22 9.59 -30.83
N GLY A 98 39.68 8.69 -31.71
CA GLY A 98 38.84 8.18 -32.81
C GLY A 98 38.32 9.26 -33.77
N GLY A 99 39.02 10.40 -33.89
CA GLY A 99 38.61 11.53 -34.73
C GLY A 99 37.76 12.59 -34.05
N ALA A 100 37.24 12.35 -32.83
CA ALA A 100 36.44 13.30 -32.06
C ALA A 100 37.18 13.82 -30.82
N LEU A 101 36.83 15.03 -30.36
CA LEU A 101 37.46 15.65 -29.18
C LEU A 101 36.77 15.19 -27.89
N HIS A 102 37.60 14.87 -26.90
CA HIS A 102 37.19 14.33 -25.61
C HIS A 102 37.93 15.01 -24.46
N VAL A 103 37.23 15.17 -23.33
CA VAL A 103 37.81 15.55 -22.04
C VAL A 103 37.44 14.48 -21.02
N THR A 104 38.35 14.13 -20.12
CA THR A 104 38.05 13.27 -18.97
C THR A 104 38.54 13.93 -17.69
N ILE A 105 37.67 14.00 -16.68
CA ILE A 105 37.95 14.59 -15.37
C ILE A 105 37.86 13.51 -14.31
N GLU A 106 38.85 13.43 -13.43
CA GLU A 106 38.85 12.58 -12.24
C GLU A 106 38.47 13.39 -11.01
N HIS A 107 37.58 12.85 -10.19
CA HIS A 107 36.97 13.49 -9.03
C HIS A 107 37.49 12.92 -7.71
N ALA A 108 37.22 13.62 -6.61
CA ALA A 108 37.75 13.26 -5.29
C ALA A 108 37.18 11.95 -4.72
N ASP A 109 36.02 11.51 -5.19
CA ASP A 109 35.38 10.22 -4.88
C ASP A 109 35.92 9.06 -5.75
N GLY A 110 36.86 9.34 -6.67
CA GLY A 110 37.47 8.36 -7.56
C GLY A 110 36.71 8.15 -8.87
N LEU A 111 35.55 8.77 -9.07
CA LEU A 111 34.83 8.67 -10.35
C LEU A 111 35.52 9.50 -11.43
N ARG A 112 35.30 9.08 -12.69
CA ARG A 112 35.79 9.77 -13.89
C ARG A 112 34.64 10.14 -14.79
N THR A 113 34.46 11.43 -15.05
CA THR A 113 33.49 11.93 -16.03
C THR A 113 34.16 12.14 -17.38
N SER A 114 33.49 11.76 -18.46
CA SER A 114 33.96 11.90 -19.84
C SER A 114 33.00 12.76 -20.65
N TYR A 115 33.55 13.70 -21.40
CA TYR A 115 32.85 14.70 -22.21
C TYR A 115 33.27 14.50 -23.66
N SER A 116 32.39 13.95 -24.48
CA SER A 116 32.71 13.39 -25.79
C SER A 116 31.98 14.13 -26.91
N PHE A 117 32.49 14.01 -28.13
CA PHE A 117 31.94 14.68 -29.33
C PHE A 117 31.95 16.22 -29.25
N LEU A 118 32.96 16.77 -28.59
CA LEU A 118 33.17 18.22 -28.53
C LEU A 118 33.64 18.77 -29.88
N ALA A 119 33.21 19.98 -30.24
CA ALA A 119 33.72 20.76 -31.35
C ALA A 119 35.04 21.48 -31.01
N SER A 120 35.21 21.88 -29.75
CA SER A 120 36.46 22.46 -29.24
C SER A 120 36.61 22.18 -27.74
N ILE A 121 37.86 22.09 -27.29
CA ILE A 121 38.22 21.90 -25.86
C ILE A 121 38.77 23.23 -25.32
N THR A 122 38.37 23.61 -24.10
CA THR A 122 38.80 24.86 -23.43
C THR A 122 39.76 24.63 -22.26
N VAL A 123 40.07 23.37 -21.94
CA VAL A 123 40.93 22.94 -20.83
C VAL A 123 42.09 22.05 -21.30
N SER A 124 43.14 21.94 -20.50
CA SER A 124 44.30 21.07 -20.76
C SER A 124 44.43 19.97 -19.70
N ALA A 125 45.04 18.84 -20.08
CA ALA A 125 45.34 17.78 -19.12
C ALA A 125 46.23 18.30 -17.99
N GLY A 126 45.80 18.07 -16.76
CA GLY A 126 46.43 18.56 -15.54
C GLY A 126 45.73 19.73 -14.86
N ASP A 127 44.82 20.40 -15.57
CA ASP A 127 44.04 21.52 -15.01
C ASP A 127 43.12 21.04 -13.88
N ARG A 128 42.90 21.92 -12.90
CA ARG A 128 41.85 21.76 -11.89
C ARG A 128 40.66 22.59 -12.32
N VAL A 129 39.49 21.97 -12.31
CA VAL A 129 38.23 22.60 -12.69
C VAL A 129 37.25 22.49 -11.54
N ARG A 130 36.37 23.49 -11.42
CA ARG A 130 35.23 23.45 -10.51
C ARG A 130 33.98 23.06 -11.27
N ALA A 131 32.99 22.54 -10.55
CA ALA A 131 31.67 22.28 -11.11
C ALA A 131 31.12 23.53 -11.83
N GLY A 132 30.74 23.36 -13.10
CA GLY A 132 30.23 24.42 -13.99
C GLY A 132 31.30 25.15 -14.81
N ASP A 133 32.59 24.96 -14.56
CA ASP A 133 33.64 25.54 -15.41
C ASP A 133 33.53 24.96 -16.83
N VAL A 134 33.58 25.82 -17.85
CA VAL A 134 33.43 25.38 -19.24
C VAL A 134 34.65 24.55 -19.68
N VAL A 135 34.41 23.30 -20.06
CA VAL A 135 35.44 22.33 -20.49
C VAL A 135 35.49 22.16 -22.02
N GLY A 136 34.43 22.56 -22.72
CA GLY A 136 34.40 22.54 -24.16
C GLY A 136 33.09 23.07 -24.76
N ILE A 137 33.02 22.99 -26.09
CA ILE A 137 31.85 23.38 -26.88
C ILE A 137 31.31 22.14 -27.58
N ALA A 138 29.99 21.92 -27.56
CA ALA A 138 29.34 20.79 -28.22
C ALA A 138 29.37 20.92 -29.76
N GLY A 139 29.63 19.82 -30.46
CA GLY A 139 29.62 19.76 -31.93
C GLY A 139 28.30 19.31 -32.57
N GLY A 140 27.27 19.08 -31.75
CA GLY A 140 26.01 18.42 -32.10
C GLY A 140 25.45 17.75 -30.84
N PRO A 141 24.86 16.54 -30.92
CA PRO A 141 24.58 15.74 -29.73
C PRO A 141 25.86 15.51 -28.91
N PHE A 142 25.79 15.80 -27.61
CA PHE A 142 26.92 15.74 -26.69
C PHE A 142 26.81 14.49 -25.83
N HIS A 143 27.85 13.67 -25.80
CA HIS A 143 27.85 12.44 -25.00
C HIS A 143 28.60 12.64 -23.68
N PHE A 144 27.94 12.31 -22.58
CA PHE A 144 28.46 12.37 -21.22
C PHE A 144 28.51 10.98 -20.60
N GLY A 145 29.69 10.53 -20.17
CA GLY A 145 29.87 9.21 -19.57
C GLY A 145 30.49 9.29 -18.18
N VAL A 146 30.20 8.31 -17.34
CA VAL A 146 30.77 8.18 -15.99
C VAL A 146 31.41 6.80 -15.86
N ARG A 147 32.61 6.76 -15.27
CA ARG A 147 33.35 5.53 -14.99
C ARG A 147 33.82 5.48 -13.54
N THR A 148 33.78 4.30 -12.96
CA THR A 148 34.43 4.00 -11.68
C THR A 148 35.96 3.87 -11.82
N PRO A 149 36.73 3.85 -10.72
CA PRO A 149 38.17 3.61 -10.76
C PRO A 149 38.60 2.34 -11.50
N ASP A 150 37.79 1.28 -11.43
CA ASP A 150 37.97 -0.02 -12.10
C ASP A 150 37.47 -0.04 -13.56
N ASP A 151 37.14 1.13 -14.13
CA ASP A 151 36.83 1.30 -15.55
C ASP A 151 35.45 0.72 -15.96
N THR A 152 34.54 0.59 -14.98
CA THR A 152 33.14 0.20 -15.20
C THR A 152 32.29 1.42 -15.49
N TYR A 153 31.42 1.36 -16.52
CA TYR A 153 30.50 2.46 -16.84
C TYR A 153 29.32 2.48 -15.86
N VAL A 154 28.99 3.67 -15.37
CA VAL A 154 27.86 3.92 -14.47
C VAL A 154 26.89 4.85 -15.18
N ASP A 155 25.60 4.70 -14.88
CA ASP A 155 24.57 5.60 -15.36
C ASP A 155 24.81 7.02 -14.84
N PRO A 156 25.12 8.00 -15.71
CA PRO A 156 25.36 9.37 -15.29
C PRO A 156 24.16 10.04 -14.62
N GLU A 157 22.92 9.67 -14.96
CA GLU A 157 21.71 10.32 -14.42
C GLU A 157 21.62 10.15 -12.90
N THR A 158 22.08 9.00 -12.37
CA THR A 158 22.16 8.70 -10.92
C THR A 158 23.02 9.68 -10.11
N LEU A 159 23.96 10.39 -10.75
CA LEU A 159 24.79 11.40 -10.09
C LEU A 159 24.21 12.82 -10.22
N LEU A 160 23.45 13.06 -11.28
CA LEU A 160 22.97 14.40 -11.63
C LEU A 160 21.66 14.77 -10.91
N ASP A 161 20.90 13.77 -10.47
CA ASP A 161 19.61 13.92 -9.78
C ASP A 161 19.67 14.74 -8.48
N GLY A 162 20.84 14.81 -7.83
CA GLY A 162 21.04 15.60 -6.60
C GLY A 162 21.12 17.14 -6.81
N SER A 163 21.13 17.63 -8.04
CA SER A 163 21.44 19.04 -8.34
C SER A 163 20.45 19.78 -9.24
N LEU A 164 19.39 19.11 -9.69
CA LEU A 164 18.26 19.76 -10.34
C LEU A 164 17.57 20.65 -9.31
N ARG A 165 17.93 21.94 -9.25
CA ARG A 165 17.14 22.93 -8.52
C ARG A 165 15.87 23.20 -9.33
N PRO A 166 14.67 22.76 -8.90
CA PRO A 166 13.47 23.09 -9.62
C PRO A 166 13.25 24.60 -9.54
N ARG A 167 13.29 25.29 -10.69
CA ARG A 167 12.81 26.67 -10.78
C ARG A 167 11.30 26.64 -10.57
N ALA A 168 10.86 26.92 -9.36
CA ALA A 168 9.45 27.12 -9.04
C ALA A 168 8.91 28.30 -9.88
N ARG A 169 8.03 27.98 -10.83
CA ARG A 169 7.16 28.95 -11.50
C ARG A 169 5.76 28.73 -10.99
N LEU A 170 5.19 29.72 -10.31
CA LEU A 170 3.79 29.67 -9.91
C LEU A 170 2.92 29.65 -11.17
N VAL A 171 2.21 28.55 -11.37
CA VAL A 171 1.14 28.41 -12.36
C VAL A 171 -0.18 28.50 -11.59
N PRO A 172 -1.18 29.27 -12.04
CA PRO A 172 -2.49 29.30 -11.40
C PRO A 172 -3.10 27.90 -11.41
N GLY A 173 -3.31 27.30 -10.23
CA GLY A 173 -3.84 25.95 -10.08
C GLY A 173 -5.36 25.94 -10.13
N THR A 174 -5.92 25.16 -11.05
CA THR A 174 -7.20 24.49 -10.82
C THR A 174 -6.94 23.18 -10.08
N ASP A 175 -7.91 22.68 -9.32
CA ASP A 175 -7.76 21.55 -8.38
C ASP A 175 -7.15 20.27 -8.99
N GLN A 176 -7.29 20.07 -10.30
CA GLN A 176 -6.67 18.96 -11.05
C GLN A 176 -5.13 19.03 -11.14
N GLY A 177 -4.53 20.19 -10.91
CA GLY A 177 -3.07 20.37 -10.91
C GLY A 177 -2.40 19.80 -9.66
N ILE A 178 -3.09 19.84 -8.51
CA ILE A 178 -2.59 19.36 -7.22
C ILE A 178 -2.62 17.81 -7.17
N GLU A 179 -3.65 17.19 -7.76
CA GLU A 179 -3.74 15.71 -7.87
C GLU A 179 -2.63 15.10 -8.75
N ARG A 180 -2.24 15.78 -9.83
CA ARG A 180 -1.14 15.32 -10.71
C ARG A 180 0.24 15.44 -10.07
N LEU A 181 0.46 16.46 -9.25
CA LEU A 181 1.70 16.64 -8.48
C LEU A 181 1.88 15.55 -7.42
N GLY A 182 0.82 15.18 -6.70
CA GLY A 182 0.86 14.09 -5.71
C GLY A 182 1.02 12.69 -6.31
N ALA A 183 0.70 12.49 -7.59
CA ALA A 183 0.89 11.21 -8.29
C ALA A 183 2.32 11.05 -8.84
N HIS A 184 3.00 12.15 -9.16
CA HIS A 184 4.43 12.13 -9.53
C HIS A 184 5.33 12.00 -8.29
N GLU A 185 5.02 12.68 -7.17
CA GLU A 185 5.80 12.54 -5.92
C GLU A 185 5.75 11.12 -5.34
N ARG A 186 4.61 10.42 -5.45
CA ARG A 186 4.50 9.01 -5.03
C ARG A 186 5.33 8.04 -5.88
N ARG A 187 5.55 8.37 -7.16
CA ARG A 187 6.36 7.56 -8.08
C ARG A 187 7.86 7.81 -7.88
N SER A 188 8.25 9.07 -7.64
CA SER A 188 9.63 9.42 -7.27
C SER A 188 10.03 8.92 -5.89
N LEU A 189 9.10 8.80 -4.93
CA LEU A 189 9.38 8.14 -3.65
C LEU A 189 9.61 6.63 -3.82
N LEU A 190 8.89 5.97 -4.73
CA LEU A 190 9.17 4.57 -5.09
C LEU A 190 10.55 4.41 -5.73
N ASP A 191 10.98 5.33 -6.59
CA ASP A 191 12.33 5.30 -7.20
C ASP A 191 13.45 5.57 -6.17
N VAL A 192 13.25 6.50 -5.23
CA VAL A 192 14.20 6.76 -4.13
C VAL A 192 14.29 5.58 -3.14
N PHE A 193 13.18 4.88 -2.89
CA PHE A 193 13.19 3.67 -2.06
C PHE A 193 13.84 2.47 -2.77
N LEU A 194 13.72 2.37 -4.09
CA LEU A 194 14.35 1.33 -4.90
C LEU A 194 15.87 1.53 -5.01
N ASP A 195 16.37 2.77 -5.04
CA ASP A 195 17.81 3.04 -5.10
C ASP A 195 18.58 2.62 -3.84
N THR A 196 17.93 2.67 -2.68
CA THR A 196 18.54 2.20 -1.42
C THR A 196 18.56 0.66 -1.30
N GLY A 197 17.74 -0.03 -2.11
CA GLY A 197 17.65 -1.50 -2.18
C GLY A 197 18.32 -2.14 -3.39
N ALA A 198 18.65 -1.36 -4.43
CA ALA A 198 19.15 -1.85 -5.71
C ALA A 198 20.53 -2.55 -5.64
N ALA A 199 21.35 -2.23 -4.64
CA ALA A 199 22.64 -2.91 -4.42
C ALA A 199 22.48 -4.42 -4.10
N ALA A 200 21.31 -4.84 -3.59
CA ALA A 200 21.00 -6.25 -3.37
C ALA A 200 20.40 -6.94 -4.61
N LEU A 201 19.83 -6.18 -5.55
CA LEU A 201 19.10 -6.69 -6.71
C LEU A 201 19.94 -6.75 -8.00
N SER A 202 21.09 -6.08 -8.07
CA SER A 202 21.97 -6.09 -9.26
C SER A 202 22.75 -7.40 -9.46
N ALA A 203 22.62 -8.37 -8.56
CA ALA A 203 23.28 -9.67 -8.64
C ALA A 203 22.25 -10.78 -8.97
N THR A 204 21.70 -10.82 -10.19
CA THR A 204 21.37 -12.02 -11.02
C THR A 204 20.37 -11.67 -12.13
N SER A 205 20.79 -11.80 -13.39
CA SER A 205 20.04 -11.41 -14.60
C SER A 205 19.03 -12.45 -15.11
N THR A 206 18.33 -13.16 -14.22
CA THR A 206 17.38 -14.24 -14.60
C THR A 206 16.04 -14.22 -13.86
N TRP A 207 15.55 -13.06 -13.44
CA TRP A 207 14.33 -12.95 -12.62
C TRP A 207 13.12 -12.56 -13.47
N ALA A 208 11.99 -13.24 -13.28
CA ALA A 208 10.72 -12.86 -13.89
C ALA A 208 10.23 -11.54 -13.26
N SER A 209 9.52 -10.69 -14.00
CA SER A 209 9.01 -9.40 -13.51
C SER A 209 8.24 -9.49 -12.18
N HIS A 210 7.54 -10.61 -11.95
CA HIS A 210 6.82 -10.90 -10.72
C HIS A 210 7.72 -11.06 -9.49
N THR A 211 8.89 -11.70 -9.61
CA THR A 211 9.81 -11.84 -8.47
C THR A 211 10.49 -10.51 -8.16
N THR A 212 10.75 -9.65 -9.14
CA THR A 212 11.29 -8.30 -8.90
C THR A 212 10.29 -7.40 -8.15
N ALA A 213 9.01 -7.42 -8.54
CA ALA A 213 7.97 -6.65 -7.85
C ALA A 213 7.76 -7.12 -6.40
N LEU A 214 7.82 -8.43 -6.16
CA LEU A 214 7.69 -8.99 -4.82
C LEU A 214 8.90 -8.67 -3.91
N VAL A 215 10.12 -8.69 -4.45
CA VAL A 215 11.32 -8.27 -3.70
C VAL A 215 11.20 -6.79 -3.35
N ALA A 216 10.82 -5.93 -4.31
CA ALA A 216 10.60 -4.51 -4.07
C ALA A 216 9.54 -4.27 -2.98
N HIS A 217 8.43 -5.01 -3.03
CA HIS A 217 7.38 -4.96 -2.00
C HIS A 217 7.95 -5.24 -0.61
N TYR A 218 8.63 -6.37 -0.42
CA TYR A 218 9.18 -6.72 0.90
C TYR A 218 10.33 -5.81 1.33
N LEU A 219 11.11 -5.22 0.42
CA LEU A 219 12.10 -4.20 0.79
C LEU A 219 11.43 -2.96 1.41
N VAL A 220 10.28 -2.56 0.88
CA VAL A 220 9.47 -1.45 1.41
C VAL A 220 8.80 -1.84 2.72
N GLU A 221 8.16 -3.02 2.77
CA GLU A 221 7.40 -3.51 3.93
C GLU A 221 8.25 -4.04 5.09
N LEU A 222 9.54 -4.23 4.89
CA LEU A 222 10.48 -4.54 5.98
C LEU A 222 11.28 -3.33 6.43
N ASN A 223 11.13 -2.18 5.75
CA ASN A 223 11.82 -0.96 6.12
C ASN A 223 11.07 -0.25 7.26
N PRO A 224 11.64 -0.13 8.48
CA PRO A 224 10.97 0.50 9.61
C PRO A 224 10.59 1.97 9.37
N THR A 225 11.29 2.68 8.47
CA THR A 225 10.97 4.05 8.09
C THR A 225 9.63 4.12 7.33
N THR A 226 9.30 3.12 6.50
CA THR A 226 8.00 3.03 5.82
C THR A 226 6.85 3.00 6.83
N HIS A 227 6.97 2.15 7.85
CA HIS A 227 5.97 2.00 8.92
C HIS A 227 5.87 3.28 9.76
N ALA A 228 6.99 3.95 10.02
CA ALA A 228 6.99 5.23 10.73
C ALA A 228 6.24 6.33 9.95
N ILE A 229 6.45 6.42 8.62
CA ILE A 229 5.73 7.36 7.76
C ILE A 229 4.23 7.05 7.74
N ARG A 230 3.84 5.79 7.51
CA ARG A 230 2.43 5.38 7.50
C ARG A 230 1.76 5.64 8.85
N ALA A 231 2.46 5.42 9.96
CA ALA A 231 1.95 5.74 11.29
C ALA A 231 1.73 7.25 11.48
N VAL A 232 2.60 8.11 10.94
CA VAL A 232 2.43 9.57 10.97
C VAL A 232 1.22 9.99 10.12
N ASP A 233 1.06 9.44 8.92
CA ASP A 233 -0.07 9.74 8.04
C ASP A 233 -1.40 9.29 8.67
N ALA A 234 -1.45 8.06 9.18
CA ALA A 234 -2.59 7.51 9.90
C ALA A 234 -2.94 8.35 11.13
N PHE A 235 -1.95 8.77 11.90
CA PHE A 235 -2.15 9.61 13.08
C PHE A 235 -2.62 11.03 12.71
N THR A 236 -2.12 11.59 11.61
CA THR A 236 -2.57 12.89 11.09
C THR A 236 -4.02 12.82 10.62
N LYS A 237 -4.38 11.76 9.89
CA LYS A 237 -5.77 11.46 9.53
C LYS A 237 -6.66 11.31 10.76
N TRP A 238 -6.21 10.55 11.76
CA TRP A 238 -6.94 10.40 13.02
C TRP A 238 -7.18 11.74 13.72
N MET A 239 -6.16 12.61 13.84
CA MET A 239 -6.33 13.93 14.44
C MET A 239 -7.37 14.77 13.69
N HIS A 240 -7.40 14.68 12.36
CA HIS A 240 -8.40 15.34 11.53
C HIS A 240 -9.81 14.80 11.83
N ASP A 241 -9.98 13.48 11.83
CA ASP A 241 -11.27 12.83 12.09
C ASP A 241 -11.79 13.12 13.51
N GLN A 242 -10.87 13.27 14.47
CA GLN A 242 -11.20 13.60 15.85
C GLN A 242 -11.65 15.06 16.05
N ALA A 243 -11.38 15.97 15.11
CA ALA A 243 -11.82 17.36 15.22
C ALA A 243 -13.35 17.50 15.23
N THR A 244 -14.06 16.56 14.59
CA THR A 244 -15.52 16.49 14.54
C THR A 244 -16.08 15.26 15.25
N CYS A 245 -15.34 14.71 16.23
CA CYS A 245 -15.74 13.48 16.90
C CYS A 245 -17.04 13.63 17.71
N THR A 246 -17.74 12.52 17.86
CA THR A 246 -18.97 12.42 18.64
C THR A 246 -18.66 11.92 20.06
N PRO A 247 -18.95 12.70 21.13
CA PRO A 247 -18.73 12.28 22.50
C PRO A 247 -19.44 10.97 22.83
N SER A 248 -18.83 10.13 23.68
CA SER A 248 -19.38 8.81 24.02
C SER A 248 -20.75 8.87 24.71
N ALA A 249 -21.05 9.98 25.40
CA ALA A 249 -22.34 10.22 26.04
C ALA A 249 -23.47 10.55 25.05
N THR A 250 -23.12 10.95 23.81
CA THR A 250 -24.09 11.24 22.76
C THR A 250 -24.68 9.93 22.25
N GLN A 251 -26.01 9.82 22.31
CA GLN A 251 -26.75 8.70 21.73
C GLN A 251 -26.71 8.78 20.20
N VAL A 252 -26.54 7.62 19.56
CA VAL A 252 -26.64 7.52 18.11
C VAL A 252 -28.10 7.69 17.71
N PRO A 253 -28.44 8.66 16.83
CA PRO A 253 -29.81 8.85 16.39
C PRO A 253 -30.33 7.61 15.66
N VAL A 254 -31.55 7.19 16.00
CA VAL A 254 -32.31 6.27 15.14
C VAL A 254 -32.91 7.11 14.01
N HIS A 255 -32.66 6.73 12.76
CA HIS A 255 -33.16 7.45 11.60
C HIS A 255 -34.68 7.57 11.62
N GLN A 256 -35.20 8.78 11.38
CA GLN A 256 -36.66 9.00 11.31
C GLN A 256 -37.25 8.63 9.94
N SER A 257 -36.41 8.64 8.90
CA SER A 257 -36.76 8.19 7.55
C SER A 257 -36.32 6.76 7.32
N ARG A 258 -37.13 5.98 6.58
CA ARG A 258 -36.79 4.62 6.14
C ARG A 258 -35.50 4.63 5.31
N ARG A 259 -34.66 3.62 5.52
CA ARG A 259 -33.38 3.39 4.82
C ARG A 259 -33.21 1.89 4.58
N ILE A 260 -32.50 1.52 3.53
CA ILE A 260 -32.20 0.12 3.16
C ILE A 260 -30.75 -0.15 3.50
N VAL A 261 -30.45 -1.28 4.14
CA VAL A 261 -29.08 -1.72 4.36
C VAL A 261 -28.74 -2.93 3.50
N VAL A 262 -27.63 -2.84 2.77
CA VAL A 262 -27.05 -3.94 1.99
C VAL A 262 -25.84 -4.47 2.73
N LEU A 263 -25.92 -5.72 3.19
CA LEU A 263 -24.86 -6.40 3.94
C LEU A 263 -23.98 -7.25 3.03
N VAL A 264 -22.66 -7.06 3.11
CA VAL A 264 -21.67 -7.76 2.27
C VAL A 264 -20.68 -8.54 3.14
N SER A 265 -20.79 -9.86 3.12
CA SER A 265 -19.95 -10.77 3.91
C SER A 265 -18.54 -10.93 3.35
N GLY A 266 -17.62 -11.42 4.18
CA GLY A 266 -16.22 -11.66 3.83
C GLY A 266 -15.93 -13.00 3.12
N LEU A 267 -14.65 -13.24 2.89
CA LEU A 267 -14.10 -14.45 2.30
C LEU A 267 -14.48 -15.70 3.10
N GLY A 268 -14.78 -16.81 2.41
CA GLY A 268 -15.05 -18.11 3.04
C GLY A 268 -16.43 -18.23 3.69
N THR A 269 -17.25 -17.18 3.62
CA THR A 269 -18.65 -17.20 4.08
C THR A 269 -19.58 -17.89 3.08
N SER A 270 -20.74 -18.36 3.54
CA SER A 270 -21.74 -19.07 2.73
C SER A 270 -23.13 -18.46 2.92
N SER A 271 -24.23 -19.03 2.44
CA SER A 271 -25.57 -18.53 2.79
C SER A 271 -26.09 -18.92 4.18
N VAL A 272 -25.30 -19.63 4.99
CA VAL A 272 -25.71 -20.11 6.32
C VAL A 272 -24.69 -19.80 7.43
N ALA A 273 -23.49 -19.35 7.06
CA ALA A 273 -22.43 -18.97 8.00
C ALA A 273 -21.76 -17.68 7.50
N ASN A 274 -21.99 -16.57 8.20
CA ASN A 274 -21.58 -15.22 7.78
C ASN A 274 -21.36 -14.30 8.97
N THR A 275 -20.36 -13.44 8.83
CA THR A 275 -19.98 -12.44 9.81
C THR A 275 -20.70 -11.10 9.61
N ALA A 276 -20.94 -10.66 8.36
CA ALA A 276 -21.67 -9.41 8.12
C ALA A 276 -23.15 -9.48 8.53
N TRP A 277 -23.73 -10.69 8.62
CA TRP A 277 -25.11 -10.87 9.06
C TRP A 277 -25.28 -10.80 10.57
N GLU A 278 -24.19 -10.82 11.32
CA GLU A 278 -24.19 -10.64 12.78
C GLU A 278 -24.27 -9.17 13.18
N ILE A 279 -24.20 -8.24 12.22
CA ILE A 279 -24.41 -6.82 12.45
C ILE A 279 -25.85 -6.62 12.92
N ASP A 280 -26.01 -6.01 14.09
CA ASP A 280 -27.31 -5.74 14.71
C ASP A 280 -28.02 -4.57 14.01
N THR A 281 -28.51 -4.84 12.81
CA THR A 281 -29.28 -3.91 11.97
C THR A 281 -30.51 -3.36 12.69
N LYS A 282 -31.12 -4.13 13.60
CA LYS A 282 -32.26 -3.69 14.38
C LYS A 282 -31.89 -2.59 15.37
N SER A 283 -30.74 -2.71 16.06
CA SER A 283 -30.23 -1.64 16.93
C SER A 283 -29.86 -0.38 16.17
N LEU A 284 -29.50 -0.52 14.89
CA LEU A 284 -29.23 0.59 13.97
C LEU A 284 -30.50 1.23 13.39
N GLY A 285 -31.68 0.67 13.69
CA GLY A 285 -32.97 1.22 13.28
C GLY A 285 -33.52 0.70 11.95
N TYR A 286 -32.88 -0.30 11.33
CA TYR A 286 -33.41 -0.90 10.11
C TYR A 286 -34.57 -1.86 10.45
N ALA A 287 -35.62 -1.83 9.64
CA ALA A 287 -36.64 -2.87 9.65
C ALA A 287 -36.10 -4.13 8.97
N ASP A 288 -36.52 -5.32 9.41
CA ASP A 288 -36.12 -6.59 8.76
C ASP A 288 -36.46 -6.60 7.26
N ALA A 289 -37.54 -5.90 6.87
CA ALA A 289 -37.99 -5.70 5.49
C ALA A 289 -37.05 -4.84 4.62
N ASP A 290 -36.11 -4.13 5.25
CA ASP A 290 -35.17 -3.20 4.62
C ASP A 290 -33.72 -3.73 4.68
N VAL A 291 -33.53 -4.98 5.10
CA VAL A 291 -32.22 -5.65 5.11
C VAL A 291 -32.06 -6.52 3.87
N VAL A 292 -31.13 -6.14 3.00
CA VAL A 292 -30.72 -6.91 1.83
C VAL A 292 -29.36 -7.55 2.11
N ARG A 293 -29.23 -8.85 1.87
CA ARG A 293 -27.97 -9.59 2.05
C ARG A 293 -27.41 -9.90 0.68
N TYR A 294 -26.19 -9.48 0.37
CA TYR A 294 -25.55 -9.77 -0.90
C TYR A 294 -25.24 -11.27 -1.04
N SER A 295 -25.49 -11.82 -2.23
CA SER A 295 -25.06 -13.17 -2.59
C SER A 295 -23.89 -13.10 -3.56
N TYR A 296 -22.80 -13.79 -3.23
CA TYR A 296 -21.67 -13.94 -4.15
C TYR A 296 -22.04 -14.69 -5.44
N ALA A 297 -23.17 -15.40 -5.49
CA ALA A 297 -23.73 -15.97 -6.73
C ALA A 297 -24.50 -14.95 -7.60
N GLY A 298 -24.55 -13.68 -7.15
CA GLY A 298 -25.30 -12.58 -7.73
C GLY A 298 -26.72 -12.46 -7.16
N GLY A 299 -27.22 -11.23 -7.04
CA GLY A 299 -28.52 -10.96 -6.42
C GLY A 299 -28.45 -11.02 -4.88
N GLN A 300 -29.55 -11.41 -4.24
CA GLN A 300 -29.64 -11.46 -2.79
C GLN A 300 -29.48 -12.88 -2.24
N ALA A 301 -28.88 -13.02 -1.06
CA ALA A 301 -28.82 -14.27 -0.34
C ALA A 301 -30.20 -14.61 0.28
N PRO A 302 -30.52 -15.90 0.49
CA PRO A 302 -31.75 -16.29 1.16
C PRO A 302 -31.87 -15.64 2.54
N ARG A 303 -33.09 -15.21 2.89
CA ARG A 303 -33.42 -14.80 4.25
C ARG A 303 -33.63 -16.06 5.08
N VAL A 304 -32.64 -16.41 5.89
CA VAL A 304 -32.70 -17.59 6.75
C VAL A 304 -33.27 -17.17 8.10
N ASP A 305 -34.54 -17.44 8.34
CA ASP A 305 -35.09 -17.49 9.71
C ASP A 305 -34.84 -18.89 10.25
N MET A 306 -33.83 -19.03 11.12
CA MET A 306 -33.64 -20.25 11.90
C MET A 306 -34.66 -20.27 13.04
N ASN A 307 -35.67 -21.14 12.99
CA ASN A 307 -36.44 -21.44 14.20
C ASN A 307 -35.57 -22.25 15.19
N GLU A 308 -36.01 -22.37 16.45
CA GLU A 308 -35.32 -23.15 17.50
C GLU A 308 -35.07 -24.63 17.12
N GLN A 309 -35.65 -25.12 16.02
CA GLN A 309 -35.51 -26.48 15.49
C GLN A 309 -34.74 -26.57 14.14
N GLY A 310 -34.12 -25.48 13.65
CA GLY A 310 -33.26 -25.49 12.45
C GLY A 310 -33.98 -25.69 11.11
N THR A 311 -35.28 -25.38 11.02
CA THR A 311 -36.06 -25.44 9.75
C THR A 311 -36.26 -24.06 9.13
N LEU A 312 -35.87 -23.91 7.86
CA LEU A 312 -36.07 -22.72 7.04
C LEU A 312 -37.57 -22.38 6.93
N ARG A 313 -37.99 -21.23 7.46
CA ARG A 313 -39.32 -20.67 7.15
C ARG A 313 -39.23 -19.70 5.98
N SER A 314 -40.14 -19.83 5.01
CA SER A 314 -40.40 -18.78 4.04
C SER A 314 -40.99 -17.58 4.78
N VAL A 315 -40.26 -16.47 4.82
CA VAL A 315 -40.84 -15.17 5.20
C VAL A 315 -41.94 -14.82 4.19
N SER A 316 -42.99 -14.13 4.63
CA SER A 316 -44.03 -13.57 3.74
C SER A 316 -43.43 -12.65 2.67
N SER A 317 -44.24 -12.33 1.65
CA SER A 317 -43.86 -11.42 0.57
C SER A 317 -43.11 -10.19 1.08
N HIS A 318 -41.91 -9.97 0.59
CA HIS A 318 -41.01 -8.90 1.00
C HIS A 318 -40.77 -7.95 -0.17
N PRO A 319 -40.49 -6.66 0.09
CA PRO A 319 -40.29 -5.67 -0.97
C PRO A 319 -39.31 -6.08 -2.08
N PHE A 320 -38.25 -6.82 -1.73
CA PHE A 320 -37.19 -7.20 -2.66
C PHE A 320 -37.36 -8.60 -3.29
N ASP A 321 -38.52 -9.26 -3.18
CA ASP A 321 -38.70 -10.62 -3.71
C ASP A 321 -38.56 -10.72 -5.24
N ALA A 322 -38.66 -9.58 -5.96
CA ALA A 322 -38.38 -9.50 -7.39
C ALA A 322 -36.88 -9.64 -7.71
N ILE A 323 -35.99 -9.35 -6.76
CA ILE A 323 -34.55 -9.54 -6.90
C ILE A 323 -34.25 -11.03 -6.76
N ALA A 324 -33.50 -11.60 -7.70
CA ALA A 324 -33.18 -13.02 -7.70
C ALA A 324 -32.50 -13.43 -6.38
N THR A 325 -33.15 -14.32 -5.64
CA THR A 325 -32.58 -14.95 -4.45
C THR A 325 -31.71 -16.13 -4.87
N ARG A 326 -30.42 -16.06 -4.56
CA ARG A 326 -29.45 -17.11 -4.92
C ARG A 326 -28.65 -17.51 -3.69
N PRO A 327 -28.81 -18.74 -3.16
CA PRO A 327 -27.88 -19.26 -2.17
C PRO A 327 -26.47 -19.34 -2.76
N PHE A 328 -25.47 -19.21 -1.90
CA PHE A 328 -24.06 -19.31 -2.24
C PHE A 328 -23.33 -20.12 -1.16
N ASP A 329 -22.24 -20.77 -1.54
CA ASP A 329 -21.34 -21.49 -0.65
C ASP A 329 -20.02 -20.73 -0.46
N SER A 330 -19.09 -21.28 0.33
CA SER A 330 -17.79 -20.66 0.57
C SER A 330 -16.94 -20.52 -0.69
N LEU A 331 -17.12 -21.38 -1.69
CA LEU A 331 -16.39 -21.28 -2.96
C LEU A 331 -16.85 -20.04 -3.76
N ALA A 332 -18.13 -19.70 -3.70
CA ALA A 332 -18.64 -18.50 -4.35
C ALA A 332 -18.01 -17.21 -3.79
N SER A 333 -17.81 -17.12 -2.47
CA SER A 333 -17.11 -15.99 -1.84
C SER A 333 -15.60 -15.97 -2.08
N GLN A 334 -15.03 -17.04 -2.67
CA GLN A 334 -13.61 -17.13 -3.03
C GLN A 334 -13.33 -16.83 -4.51
N GLN A 335 -14.35 -16.41 -5.27
CA GLN A 335 -14.19 -15.94 -6.65
C GLN A 335 -13.49 -14.58 -6.70
N SER A 336 -13.19 -14.08 -7.91
CA SER A 336 -12.53 -12.79 -8.08
C SER A 336 -13.34 -11.67 -7.38
N VAL A 337 -12.62 -10.80 -6.68
CA VAL A 337 -13.16 -9.61 -6.02
C VAL A 337 -13.78 -8.70 -7.08
N GLY A 338 -13.14 -8.55 -8.24
CA GLY A 338 -13.67 -7.77 -9.37
C GLY A 338 -15.03 -8.29 -9.86
N ILE A 339 -15.14 -9.60 -10.11
CA ILE A 339 -16.42 -10.22 -10.52
C ILE A 339 -17.50 -10.03 -9.45
N SER A 340 -17.11 -10.15 -8.18
CA SER A 340 -18.02 -9.95 -7.06
C SER A 340 -18.49 -8.49 -6.95
N ALA A 341 -17.62 -7.53 -7.23
CA ALA A 341 -17.96 -6.11 -7.25
C ALA A 341 -18.94 -5.77 -8.38
N ASP A 342 -18.76 -6.35 -9.57
CA ASP A 342 -19.68 -6.16 -10.69
C ASP A 342 -21.08 -6.73 -10.37
N ARG A 343 -21.13 -7.89 -9.69
CA ARG A 343 -22.39 -8.49 -9.21
C ARG A 343 -23.06 -7.65 -8.12
N LEU A 344 -22.29 -7.08 -7.20
CA LEU A 344 -22.82 -6.18 -6.17
C LEU A 344 -23.35 -4.89 -6.80
N SER A 345 -22.66 -4.33 -7.78
CA SER A 345 -23.12 -3.16 -8.54
C SER A 345 -24.50 -3.41 -9.17
N ALA A 346 -24.70 -4.58 -9.78
CA ALA A 346 -25.99 -4.99 -10.32
C ALA A 346 -27.08 -5.18 -9.23
N LEU A 347 -26.70 -5.65 -8.04
CA LEU A 347 -27.63 -5.73 -6.90
C LEU A 347 -28.05 -4.33 -6.45
N LEU A 348 -27.12 -3.39 -6.27
CA LEU A 348 -27.42 -2.02 -5.85
C LEU A 348 -28.40 -1.34 -6.82
N GLN A 349 -28.19 -1.50 -8.13
CA GLN A 349 -29.13 -1.04 -9.15
C GLN A 349 -30.51 -1.67 -9.02
N SER A 350 -30.58 -2.98 -8.74
CA SER A 350 -31.85 -3.69 -8.57
C SER A 350 -32.59 -3.24 -7.30
N VAL A 351 -31.88 -3.00 -6.21
CA VAL A 351 -32.45 -2.48 -4.94
C VAL A 351 -33.02 -1.09 -5.17
N ALA A 352 -32.25 -0.17 -5.75
CA ALA A 352 -32.69 1.18 -6.07
C ALA A 352 -33.89 1.20 -7.03
N ALA A 353 -33.91 0.33 -8.05
CA ALA A 353 -35.04 0.21 -8.96
C ALA A 353 -36.31 -0.32 -8.29
N THR A 354 -36.17 -1.15 -7.25
CA THR A 354 -37.30 -1.72 -6.50
C THR A 354 -37.90 -0.70 -5.53
N GLU A 355 -37.06 0.12 -4.90
CA GLU A 355 -37.46 1.13 -3.92
C GLU A 355 -36.83 2.50 -4.25
N PRO A 356 -37.30 3.19 -5.31
CA PRO A 356 -36.71 4.46 -5.74
C PRO A 356 -36.78 5.55 -4.67
N GLY A 357 -35.69 6.30 -4.50
CA GLY A 357 -35.60 7.41 -3.55
C GLY A 357 -35.48 7.02 -2.07
N VAL A 358 -35.36 5.73 -1.75
CA VAL A 358 -35.02 5.27 -0.40
C VAL A 358 -33.49 5.14 -0.28
N PRO A 359 -32.82 5.84 0.65
CA PRO A 359 -31.37 5.74 0.81
C PRO A 359 -30.90 4.31 1.07
N ILE A 360 -29.76 3.96 0.45
CA ILE A 360 -29.10 2.66 0.54
C ILE A 360 -27.76 2.84 1.27
N ASP A 361 -27.63 2.14 2.39
CA ASP A 361 -26.40 2.03 3.16
C ASP A 361 -25.75 0.68 2.89
N VAL A 362 -24.47 0.68 2.53
CA VAL A 362 -23.71 -0.55 2.31
C VAL A 362 -22.82 -0.77 3.52
N VAL A 363 -23.02 -1.88 4.22
CA VAL A 363 -22.16 -2.27 5.36
C VAL A 363 -21.51 -3.60 5.06
N ALA A 364 -20.19 -3.60 5.08
CA ALA A 364 -19.39 -4.68 4.55
C ALA A 364 -18.29 -5.10 5.51
N HIS A 365 -17.96 -6.38 5.53
CA HIS A 365 -16.96 -6.94 6.44
C HIS A 365 -15.86 -7.70 5.68
N SER A 366 -14.61 -7.56 6.13
CA SER A 366 -13.46 -8.30 5.58
C SER A 366 -13.32 -8.07 4.07
N GLN A 367 -13.09 -9.10 3.26
CA GLN A 367 -13.10 -9.00 1.80
C GLN A 367 -14.34 -8.29 1.25
N GLY A 368 -15.50 -8.45 1.90
CA GLY A 368 -16.74 -7.81 1.47
C GLY A 368 -16.62 -6.30 1.39
N GLY A 369 -15.79 -5.66 2.24
CA GLY A 369 -15.54 -4.22 2.18
C GLY A 369 -14.74 -3.79 0.96
N VAL A 370 -13.79 -4.60 0.51
CA VAL A 370 -13.05 -4.38 -0.74
C VAL A 370 -14.00 -4.55 -1.93
N VAL A 371 -14.85 -5.58 -1.92
CA VAL A 371 -15.90 -5.80 -2.92
C VAL A 371 -16.86 -4.61 -2.99
N ALA A 372 -17.33 -4.13 -1.83
CA ALA A 372 -18.27 -3.03 -1.72
C ALA A 372 -17.68 -1.71 -2.20
N ARG A 373 -16.47 -1.38 -1.77
CA ARG A 373 -15.77 -0.18 -2.22
C ARG A 373 -15.53 -0.20 -3.73
N LEU A 374 -15.01 -1.31 -4.25
CA LEU A 374 -14.74 -1.45 -5.68
C LEU A 374 -16.03 -1.33 -6.51
N ALA A 375 -17.14 -1.90 -6.05
CA ALA A 375 -18.44 -1.79 -6.70
C ALA A 375 -18.93 -0.34 -6.77
N VAL A 376 -18.82 0.40 -5.67
CA VAL A 376 -19.23 1.80 -5.58
C VAL A 376 -18.35 2.70 -6.46
N GLU A 377 -17.03 2.57 -6.36
CA GLU A 377 -16.08 3.39 -7.11
C GLU A 377 -16.13 3.13 -8.62
N ARG A 378 -16.24 1.86 -9.06
CA ARG A 378 -16.42 1.53 -10.48
C ARG A 378 -17.75 2.04 -11.01
N SER A 379 -18.84 1.78 -10.28
CA SER A 379 -20.16 2.26 -10.68
C SER A 379 -20.22 3.78 -10.76
N GLY A 380 -19.56 4.49 -9.84
CA GLY A 380 -19.49 5.95 -9.88
C GLY A 380 -18.68 6.47 -11.06
N ALA A 381 -17.53 5.83 -11.37
CA ALA A 381 -16.72 6.19 -12.54
C ALA A 381 -17.42 5.91 -13.89
N GLU A 382 -18.41 5.02 -13.90
CA GLU A 382 -19.23 4.69 -15.08
C GLU A 382 -20.56 5.45 -15.14
N ASP A 383 -20.82 6.40 -14.23
CA ASP A 383 -22.12 7.08 -14.07
C ASP A 383 -23.31 6.10 -13.92
N ARG A 384 -23.04 4.96 -13.27
CA ARG A 384 -23.98 3.83 -13.06
C ARG A 384 -24.32 3.57 -11.60
N LEU A 385 -23.73 4.33 -10.68
CA LEU A 385 -24.05 4.24 -9.27
C LEU A 385 -25.45 4.84 -9.03
N PRO A 386 -26.38 4.10 -8.40
CA PRO A 386 -27.68 4.66 -8.03
C PRO A 386 -27.50 5.86 -7.09
N ALA A 387 -28.28 6.91 -7.31
CA ALA A 387 -28.22 8.12 -6.50
C ALA A 387 -28.66 7.88 -5.05
N GLU A 388 -29.34 6.76 -4.79
CA GLU A 388 -29.75 6.31 -3.48
C GLU A 388 -28.60 5.77 -2.62
N VAL A 389 -27.46 5.37 -3.19
CA VAL A 389 -26.30 4.89 -2.40
C VAL A 389 -25.69 6.07 -1.64
N ASP A 390 -25.91 6.09 -0.32
CA ASP A 390 -25.64 7.26 0.53
C ASP A 390 -24.42 7.03 1.44
N THR A 391 -24.30 5.84 2.05
CA THR A 391 -23.19 5.50 2.95
C THR A 391 -22.55 4.17 2.59
N LEU A 392 -21.22 4.11 2.63
CA LEU A 392 -20.41 2.90 2.63
C LEU A 392 -19.64 2.80 3.95
N VAL A 393 -19.87 1.71 4.70
CA VAL A 393 -19.11 1.39 5.91
C VAL A 393 -18.40 0.05 5.73
N THR A 394 -17.10 0.03 5.98
CA THR A 394 -16.30 -1.20 5.91
C THR A 394 -15.71 -1.54 7.26
N VAL A 395 -15.87 -2.78 7.70
CA VAL A 395 -15.39 -3.29 8.99
C VAL A 395 -14.30 -4.34 8.73
N SER A 396 -13.17 -4.23 9.42
CA SER A 396 -11.99 -5.12 9.29
C SER A 396 -11.67 -5.48 7.84
N SER A 397 -11.78 -4.52 6.93
CA SER A 397 -11.65 -4.75 5.50
C SER A 397 -10.26 -4.32 5.02
N PRO A 398 -9.52 -5.15 4.28
CA PRO A 398 -8.13 -4.85 3.90
C PRO A 398 -8.08 -3.84 2.76
N GLN A 399 -8.32 -2.56 3.07
CA GLN A 399 -8.38 -1.48 2.09
C GLN A 399 -7.05 -1.26 1.35
N GLN A 400 -5.93 -1.55 2.02
CA GLN A 400 -4.58 -1.49 1.46
C GLN A 400 -4.07 -2.86 0.98
N GLY A 401 -4.94 -3.86 0.90
CA GLY A 401 -4.56 -5.26 0.69
C GLY A 401 -4.20 -5.98 1.98
N ALA A 402 -3.99 -7.30 1.88
CA ALA A 402 -3.72 -8.19 3.00
C ALA A 402 -2.30 -8.78 2.91
N PRO A 403 -1.41 -8.53 3.89
CA PRO A 403 -0.05 -9.09 3.90
C PRO A 403 -0.02 -10.61 3.82
N LEU A 404 -0.97 -11.26 4.50
CA LEU A 404 -1.13 -12.72 4.45
C LEU A 404 -1.53 -13.22 3.05
N ALA A 405 -2.36 -12.47 2.31
CA ALA A 405 -2.70 -12.80 0.94
C ALA A 405 -1.47 -12.65 0.02
N THR A 406 -0.71 -11.56 0.18
CA THR A 406 0.57 -11.35 -0.54
C THR A 406 1.52 -12.53 -0.34
N ALA A 407 1.69 -12.98 0.90
CA ALA A 407 2.53 -14.11 1.24
C ALA A 407 2.03 -15.42 0.59
N VAL A 408 0.72 -15.68 0.63
CA VAL A 408 0.15 -16.90 0.05
C VAL A 408 0.32 -16.93 -1.46
N VAL A 409 0.08 -15.82 -2.15
CA VAL A 409 0.26 -15.69 -3.60
C VAL A 409 1.72 -15.89 -3.99
N ALA A 410 2.65 -15.25 -3.27
CA ALA A 410 4.08 -15.38 -3.50
C ALA A 410 4.57 -16.83 -3.44
N LEU A 411 4.06 -17.61 -2.48
CA LEU A 411 4.48 -18.99 -2.25
C LEU A 411 3.85 -19.98 -3.22
N GLY A 412 2.72 -19.63 -3.81
CA GLY A 412 1.82 -20.53 -4.49
C GLY A 412 2.41 -21.44 -5.56
N ASP A 413 3.29 -20.89 -6.39
CA ASP A 413 3.86 -21.60 -7.55
C ASP A 413 5.33 -22.02 -7.34
N SER A 414 5.83 -21.88 -6.12
CA SER A 414 7.24 -22.11 -5.80
C SER A 414 7.56 -23.56 -5.40
N PRO A 415 8.72 -24.12 -5.80
CA PRO A 415 9.21 -25.38 -5.26
C PRO A 415 9.45 -25.29 -3.75
N GLY A 416 8.52 -25.84 -2.95
CA GLY A 416 8.56 -25.75 -1.48
C GLY A 416 7.49 -24.84 -0.88
N GLY A 417 6.71 -24.12 -1.70
CA GLY A 417 5.61 -23.25 -1.28
C GLY A 417 4.59 -23.94 -0.38
N ALA A 418 4.23 -25.20 -0.67
CA ALA A 418 3.31 -25.97 0.18
C ALA A 418 3.86 -26.22 1.60
N ALA A 419 5.17 -26.41 1.75
CA ALA A 419 5.80 -26.57 3.06
C ALA A 419 5.91 -25.22 3.80
N ALA A 420 6.21 -24.13 3.08
CA ALA A 420 6.24 -22.78 3.62
C ALA A 420 4.85 -22.28 4.06
N LEU A 421 3.80 -22.55 3.27
CA LEU A 421 2.41 -22.29 3.64
C LEU A 421 2.00 -23.04 4.90
N THR A 422 2.55 -24.25 5.11
CA THR A 422 2.34 -25.00 6.35
C THR A 422 2.94 -24.29 7.56
N GLN A 423 4.06 -23.56 7.41
CA GLN A 423 4.64 -22.75 8.48
C GLN A 423 3.80 -21.51 8.79
N ILE A 424 3.25 -20.83 7.77
CA ILE A 424 2.32 -19.70 7.95
C ILE A 424 1.03 -20.16 8.65
N ARG A 425 0.50 -21.34 8.27
CA ARG A 425 -0.64 -21.96 8.96
C ARG A 425 -0.31 -22.34 10.40
N ALA A 426 0.85 -22.92 10.66
CA ALA A 426 1.30 -23.28 12.01
C ALA A 426 1.53 -22.05 12.92
N ALA A 427 1.83 -20.88 12.35
CA ALA A 427 1.87 -19.60 13.06
C ALA A 427 0.47 -19.07 13.40
N GLY A 428 -0.59 -19.75 12.95
CA GLY A 428 -1.97 -19.36 13.19
C GLY A 428 -2.32 -18.09 12.43
N ALA A 429 -1.99 -17.99 11.15
CA ALA A 429 -2.34 -16.82 10.32
C ALA A 429 -3.20 -17.15 9.09
N ALA A 430 -3.22 -18.40 8.60
CA ALA A 430 -3.72 -18.69 7.24
C ALA A 430 -4.38 -20.07 7.05
N ASP A 431 -5.08 -20.59 8.06
CA ASP A 431 -5.52 -22.00 8.11
C ASP A 431 -6.31 -22.45 6.86
N ASP A 432 -7.04 -21.54 6.21
CA ASP A 432 -7.89 -21.79 5.03
C ASP A 432 -7.50 -21.01 3.75
N LEU A 433 -6.34 -20.36 3.70
CA LEU A 433 -5.91 -19.61 2.52
C LEU A 433 -5.25 -20.52 1.47
N ASP A 434 -5.71 -20.41 0.22
CA ASP A 434 -5.21 -21.15 -0.94
C ASP A 434 -4.92 -20.16 -2.08
N ASN A 435 -3.69 -20.18 -2.60
CA ASN A 435 -3.19 -19.30 -3.65
C ASN A 435 -3.89 -19.50 -5.00
N ARG A 436 -4.58 -20.63 -5.19
CA ARG A 436 -5.37 -20.91 -6.39
C ARG A 436 -6.74 -20.21 -6.37
N LEU A 437 -7.11 -19.59 -5.25
CA LEU A 437 -8.37 -18.86 -5.12
C LEU A 437 -8.21 -17.44 -5.69
N PRO A 438 -8.99 -17.04 -6.71
CA PRO A 438 -8.88 -15.70 -7.30
C PRO A 438 -9.05 -14.57 -6.29
N ALA A 439 -9.95 -14.75 -5.31
CA ALA A 439 -10.12 -13.86 -4.17
C ALA A 439 -8.82 -13.51 -3.45
N ILE A 440 -7.95 -14.50 -3.20
CA ILE A 440 -6.69 -14.30 -2.48
C ILE A 440 -5.71 -13.53 -3.34
N SER A 441 -5.64 -13.84 -4.63
CA SER A 441 -4.82 -13.08 -5.58
C SER A 441 -5.25 -11.62 -5.66
N ASP A 442 -6.55 -11.35 -5.67
CA ASP A 442 -7.09 -9.99 -5.75
C ASP A 442 -6.90 -9.20 -4.44
N LEU A 443 -6.76 -9.87 -3.30
CA LEU A 443 -6.54 -9.25 -1.99
C LEU A 443 -5.06 -9.02 -1.64
N ALA A 444 -4.12 -9.55 -2.42
CA ALA A 444 -2.70 -9.27 -2.21
C ALA A 444 -2.41 -7.77 -2.36
N GLU A 445 -1.50 -7.23 -1.55
CA GLU A 445 -1.14 -5.81 -1.56
C GLU A 445 -0.55 -5.34 -2.90
N THR A 446 -0.01 -6.27 -3.68
CA THR A 446 0.57 -6.05 -5.01
C THR A 446 -0.42 -6.34 -6.15
N SER A 447 -1.71 -6.55 -5.84
CA SER A 447 -2.71 -6.89 -6.85
C SER A 447 -3.17 -5.66 -7.64
N PRO A 448 -3.53 -5.83 -8.93
CA PRO A 448 -4.14 -4.75 -9.71
C PRO A 448 -5.45 -4.20 -9.12
N ILE A 449 -6.16 -5.01 -8.32
CA ILE A 449 -7.40 -4.58 -7.66
C ILE A 449 -7.10 -3.59 -6.53
N ILE A 450 -6.08 -3.85 -5.72
CA ILE A 450 -5.67 -2.93 -4.66
C ILE A 450 -5.07 -1.65 -5.26
N ASP A 451 -4.27 -1.78 -6.33
CA ASP A 451 -3.77 -0.63 -7.08
C ASP A 451 -4.90 0.25 -7.65
N GLU A 452 -6.00 -0.37 -8.09
CA GLU A 452 -7.18 0.34 -8.58
C GLU A 452 -7.86 1.15 -7.46
N LEU A 453 -8.03 0.56 -6.28
CA LEU A 453 -8.61 1.25 -5.10
C LEU A 453 -7.76 2.44 -4.64
N HIS A 454 -6.43 2.35 -4.73
CA HIS A 454 -5.53 3.46 -4.40
C HIS A 454 -5.58 4.62 -5.40
N GLN A 455 -6.07 4.38 -6.61
CA GLN A 455 -6.11 5.36 -7.70
C GLN A 455 -7.48 6.01 -7.87
N ARG A 456 -8.55 5.37 -7.40
CA ARG A 456 -9.92 5.86 -7.58
C ARG A 456 -10.43 6.53 -6.30
N PRO A 457 -10.92 7.77 -6.38
CA PRO A 457 -11.59 8.39 -5.24
C PRO A 457 -13.02 7.85 -5.08
N MET A 458 -13.54 7.93 -3.86
CA MET A 458 -14.95 7.67 -3.59
C MET A 458 -15.84 8.66 -4.38
N PRO A 459 -16.94 8.20 -5.01
CA PRO A 459 -17.86 9.09 -5.72
C PRO A 459 -18.46 10.16 -4.81
N LYS A 460 -18.64 11.37 -5.35
CA LYS A 460 -19.25 12.49 -4.60
C LYS A 460 -20.65 12.13 -4.13
N GLY A 461 -20.95 12.46 -2.88
CA GLY A 461 -22.26 12.18 -2.27
C GLY A 461 -22.34 10.85 -1.54
N VAL A 462 -21.36 9.96 -1.71
CA VAL A 462 -21.25 8.75 -0.89
C VAL A 462 -20.35 9.04 0.31
N ARG A 463 -20.89 8.87 1.52
CA ARG A 463 -20.12 8.93 2.75
C ARG A 463 -19.37 7.62 2.96
N PHE A 464 -18.06 7.65 3.10
CA PHE A 464 -17.22 6.46 3.27
C PHE A 464 -16.52 6.44 4.64
N VAL A 465 -16.77 5.38 5.42
CA VAL A 465 -16.18 5.18 6.75
C VAL A 465 -15.54 3.81 6.86
N THR A 466 -14.33 3.75 7.43
CA THR A 466 -13.64 2.49 7.71
C THR A 466 -13.47 2.25 9.21
N ILE A 467 -13.60 0.98 9.62
CA ILE A 467 -13.52 0.53 11.00
C ILE A 467 -12.58 -0.68 11.03
N GLY A 468 -11.44 -0.59 11.71
CA GLY A 468 -10.49 -1.69 11.93
C GLY A 468 -10.37 -2.07 13.39
N GLY A 469 -9.91 -3.29 13.68
CA GLY A 469 -9.59 -3.76 15.03
C GLY A 469 -8.09 -3.66 15.31
N SER A 470 -7.70 -3.15 16.48
CA SER A 470 -6.28 -2.99 16.83
C SER A 470 -5.51 -4.31 16.97
N GLY A 471 -6.22 -5.37 17.37
CA GLY A 471 -5.69 -6.71 17.62
C GLY A 471 -6.10 -7.75 16.56
N ASP A 472 -6.66 -7.31 15.44
CA ASP A 472 -7.10 -8.19 14.35
C ASP A 472 -5.88 -8.83 13.65
N LEU A 473 -5.73 -10.15 13.78
CA LEU A 473 -4.65 -10.95 13.17
C LEU A 473 -4.96 -11.46 11.76
N VAL A 474 -6.14 -11.15 11.21
CA VAL A 474 -6.54 -11.55 9.85
C VAL A 474 -6.43 -10.35 8.92
N VAL A 475 -6.89 -9.19 9.39
CA VAL A 475 -6.78 -7.91 8.71
C VAL A 475 -6.27 -6.89 9.73
N PRO A 476 -4.95 -6.61 9.76
CA PRO A 476 -4.39 -5.63 10.67
C PRO A 476 -5.15 -4.31 10.60
N GLY A 477 -5.49 -3.72 11.75
CA GLY A 477 -6.27 -2.48 11.78
C GLY A 477 -5.67 -1.33 10.96
N SER A 478 -4.35 -1.31 10.75
CA SER A 478 -3.66 -0.29 9.94
C SER A 478 -3.87 -0.46 8.43
N VAL A 479 -4.12 -1.68 7.92
CA VAL A 479 -4.49 -1.90 6.50
C VAL A 479 -5.98 -1.63 6.23
N ALA A 480 -6.80 -1.53 7.29
CA ALA A 480 -8.20 -1.14 7.18
C ALA A 480 -8.40 0.38 7.10
N ILE A 481 -7.37 1.17 7.40
CA ILE A 481 -7.39 2.62 7.25
C ILE A 481 -7.44 2.97 5.76
N ASP A 482 -8.28 3.94 5.42
CA ASP A 482 -8.19 4.64 4.14
C ASP A 482 -8.04 6.15 4.37
N LEU A 483 -7.07 6.77 3.69
CA LEU A 483 -6.80 8.21 3.84
C LEU A 483 -7.83 9.09 3.11
N GLY A 484 -8.54 8.54 2.12
CA GLY A 484 -9.62 9.17 1.39
C GLY A 484 -11.01 8.98 2.00
N ALA A 485 -11.15 8.16 3.04
CA ALA A 485 -12.41 8.01 3.78
C ALA A 485 -12.76 9.26 4.60
N ASP A 486 -14.06 9.57 4.73
CA ASP A 486 -14.57 10.64 5.59
C ASP A 486 -14.16 10.43 7.06
N ALA A 487 -14.05 9.17 7.50
CA ALA A 487 -13.50 8.81 8.79
C ALA A 487 -12.88 7.40 8.75
N SER A 488 -11.74 7.25 9.42
CA SER A 488 -11.04 5.96 9.57
C SER A 488 -10.80 5.71 11.06
N VAL A 489 -11.39 4.63 11.60
CA VAL A 489 -11.39 4.33 13.04
C VAL A 489 -10.67 3.03 13.31
N ILE A 490 -9.74 3.02 14.26
CA ILE A 490 -9.25 1.78 14.87
C ILE A 490 -9.88 1.62 16.24
N LEU A 491 -10.60 0.53 16.43
CA LEU A 491 -11.22 0.15 17.69
C LEU A 491 -10.26 -0.73 18.49
N PRO A 492 -10.12 -0.50 19.81
CA PRO A 492 -9.36 -1.40 20.67
C PRO A 492 -10.01 -2.79 20.69
N THR A 493 -9.24 -3.82 20.33
CA THR A 493 -9.64 -5.22 20.43
C THR A 493 -8.52 -6.03 21.07
N ASP A 494 -8.88 -7.19 21.64
CA ASP A 494 -7.88 -8.19 22.02
C ASP A 494 -7.12 -8.67 20.78
N ILE A 495 -5.88 -9.12 20.99
CA ILE A 495 -5.06 -9.68 19.91
C ILE A 495 -5.53 -11.12 19.64
N GLY A 496 -6.02 -11.37 18.43
CA GLY A 496 -6.50 -12.70 18.03
C GLY A 496 -7.18 -12.72 16.66
N LYS A 497 -7.40 -13.92 16.12
CA LYS A 497 -8.22 -14.10 14.91
C LYS A 497 -9.69 -13.82 15.17
N GLU A 498 -10.11 -14.04 16.40
CA GLU A 498 -11.45 -13.85 16.93
C GLU A 498 -11.85 -12.38 16.87
N ALA A 499 -10.88 -11.47 17.03
CA ALA A 499 -11.12 -10.04 16.88
C ALA A 499 -11.66 -9.72 15.48
N HIS A 500 -11.20 -10.40 14.44
CA HIS A 500 -11.72 -10.24 13.08
C HIS A 500 -13.21 -10.60 12.98
N GLY A 501 -13.56 -11.82 13.41
CA GLY A 501 -14.92 -12.35 13.26
C GLY A 501 -15.94 -11.67 14.17
N THR A 502 -15.53 -11.20 15.34
CA THR A 502 -16.43 -10.62 16.36
C THR A 502 -16.56 -9.11 16.26
N LEU A 503 -15.66 -8.41 15.55
CA LEU A 503 -15.72 -6.96 15.43
C LEU A 503 -17.05 -6.46 14.84
N PRO A 504 -17.61 -7.04 13.76
CA PRO A 504 -18.87 -6.57 13.16
C PRO A 504 -20.06 -6.54 14.10
N SER A 505 -20.11 -7.45 15.07
CA SER A 505 -21.19 -7.56 16.06
C SER A 505 -20.84 -6.90 17.41
N SER A 506 -19.66 -6.29 17.52
CA SER A 506 -19.24 -5.62 18.74
C SER A 506 -20.04 -4.32 18.98
N PRO A 507 -20.37 -3.97 20.24
CA PRO A 507 -21.06 -2.72 20.55
C PRO A 507 -20.32 -1.46 20.06
N ALA A 508 -18.99 -1.51 20.04
CA ALA A 508 -18.16 -0.42 19.54
C ALA A 508 -18.32 -0.24 18.03
N ALA A 509 -18.25 -1.33 17.25
CA ALA A 509 -18.48 -1.26 15.81
C ALA A 509 -19.92 -0.86 15.47
N THR A 510 -20.93 -1.40 16.17
CA THR A 510 -22.32 -0.99 16.00
C THR A 510 -22.49 0.51 16.23
N ARG A 511 -21.82 1.09 17.23
CA ARG A 511 -21.83 2.54 17.45
C ARG A 511 -21.24 3.30 16.27
N GLU A 512 -20.06 2.90 15.78
CA GLU A 512 -19.40 3.58 14.65
C GLU A 512 -20.22 3.46 13.36
N ILE A 513 -20.81 2.30 13.08
CA ILE A 513 -21.71 2.10 11.94
C ILE A 513 -22.90 3.06 12.04
N GLY A 514 -23.54 3.14 13.22
CA GLY A 514 -24.67 4.02 13.41
C GLY A 514 -24.31 5.51 13.30
N LEU A 515 -23.13 5.93 13.77
CA LEU A 515 -22.63 7.29 13.56
C LEU A 515 -22.37 7.58 12.08
N ALA A 516 -21.76 6.64 11.36
CA ALA A 516 -21.48 6.79 9.95
C ALA A 516 -22.77 7.02 9.15
N VAL A 517 -23.78 6.17 9.34
CA VAL A 517 -25.08 6.29 8.67
C VAL A 517 -25.81 7.57 9.10
N ALA A 518 -25.69 7.98 10.38
CA ALA A 518 -26.22 9.26 10.88
C ALA A 518 -25.52 10.51 10.35
N GLY A 519 -24.49 10.37 9.50
CA GLY A 519 -23.70 11.51 9.01
C GLY A 519 -22.88 12.20 10.10
N MET A 520 -22.65 11.51 11.23
CA MET A 520 -21.91 12.04 12.37
C MET A 520 -20.43 11.63 12.30
N GLY A 521 -19.56 12.44 12.93
CA GLY A 521 -18.15 12.06 13.10
C GLY A 521 -17.98 10.86 14.03
N PRO A 522 -16.81 10.20 13.97
CA PRO A 522 -16.55 8.96 14.72
C PRO A 522 -16.57 9.18 16.23
N SER A 523 -16.56 8.10 17.03
CA SER A 523 -16.43 8.27 18.50
C SER A 523 -15.19 9.07 18.87
N CYS A 524 -15.33 9.96 19.86
CA CYS A 524 -14.16 10.59 20.46
C CYS A 524 -13.27 9.54 21.14
N GLN A 525 -11.99 9.55 20.78
CA GLN A 525 -10.97 8.66 21.33
C GLN A 525 -9.91 9.46 22.08
N GLY A 526 -9.48 8.93 23.23
CA GLY A 526 -8.34 9.51 23.95
C GLY A 526 -7.04 9.22 23.23
N LEU A 527 -6.13 10.21 23.20
CA LEU A 527 -4.84 10.12 22.52
C LEU A 527 -4.05 8.83 22.87
N GLY A 528 -3.95 8.48 24.16
CA GLY A 528 -3.20 7.30 24.58
C GLY A 528 -3.82 5.96 24.10
N ALA A 529 -5.15 5.88 24.05
CA ALA A 529 -5.85 4.70 23.53
C ALA A 529 -5.64 4.57 22.02
N ALA A 530 -5.77 5.68 21.29
CA ALA A 530 -5.52 5.73 19.85
C ALA A 530 -4.08 5.34 19.52
N THR A 531 -3.07 5.94 20.17
CA THR A 531 -1.66 5.58 19.95
C THR A 531 -1.41 4.09 20.20
N THR A 532 -1.96 3.53 21.27
CA THR A 532 -1.82 2.10 21.57
C THR A 532 -2.45 1.24 20.48
N ALA A 533 -3.64 1.61 20.02
CA ALA A 533 -4.35 0.89 18.96
C ALA A 533 -3.58 0.91 17.64
N PHE A 534 -3.06 2.07 17.21
CA PHE A 534 -2.23 2.20 16.01
C PHE A 534 -0.94 1.38 16.10
N VAL A 535 -0.21 1.48 17.21
CA VAL A 535 1.04 0.73 17.40
C VAL A 535 0.78 -0.77 17.38
N THR A 536 -0.30 -1.23 18.01
CA THR A 536 -0.67 -2.66 18.03
C THR A 536 -0.98 -3.15 16.62
N ALA A 537 -1.84 -2.44 15.90
CA ALA A 537 -2.23 -2.79 14.53
C ALA A 537 -1.03 -2.83 13.58
N GLU A 538 -0.14 -1.84 13.68
CA GLU A 538 1.06 -1.74 12.84
C GLU A 538 2.10 -2.81 13.17
N THR A 539 2.20 -3.20 14.44
CA THR A 539 3.06 -4.32 14.86
C THR A 539 2.56 -5.64 14.27
N ILE A 540 1.25 -5.85 14.23
CA ILE A 540 0.66 -7.04 13.59
C ILE A 540 0.98 -7.03 12.09
N ARG A 541 0.73 -5.91 11.40
CA ARG A 541 1.03 -5.75 9.97
C ARG A 541 2.49 -6.06 9.62
N TYR A 542 3.42 -5.51 10.41
CA TYR A 542 4.85 -5.78 10.26
C TYR A 542 5.18 -7.25 10.52
N GLY A 543 4.60 -7.85 11.57
CA GLY A 543 4.77 -9.27 11.89
C GLY A 543 4.31 -10.19 10.76
N GLU A 544 3.17 -9.90 10.15
CA GLU A 544 2.67 -10.65 8.98
C GLU A 544 3.59 -10.49 7.76
N SER A 545 4.10 -9.28 7.53
CA SER A 545 5.05 -8.99 6.44
C SER A 545 6.37 -9.76 6.62
N VAL A 546 6.92 -9.78 7.84
CA VAL A 546 8.11 -10.57 8.20
C VAL A 546 7.86 -12.07 8.02
N ALA A 547 6.70 -12.57 8.47
CA ALA A 547 6.34 -13.98 8.30
C ALA A 547 6.24 -14.36 6.81
N GLY A 548 5.61 -13.50 6.01
CA GLY A 548 5.50 -13.66 4.56
C GLY A 548 6.86 -13.67 3.86
N ALA A 549 7.72 -12.69 4.16
CA ALA A 549 9.07 -12.61 3.61
C ALA A 549 9.92 -13.82 3.99
N THR A 550 9.88 -14.23 5.27
CA THR A 550 10.63 -15.40 5.76
C THR A 550 10.21 -16.68 5.06
N ALA A 551 8.90 -16.87 4.89
CA ALA A 551 8.36 -18.02 4.18
C ALA A 551 8.77 -17.99 2.70
N ALA A 552 8.73 -16.82 2.06
CA ALA A 552 9.14 -16.66 0.66
C ALA A 552 10.64 -16.90 0.44
N VAL A 553 11.51 -16.51 1.39
CA VAL A 553 12.94 -16.90 1.37
C VAL A 553 13.09 -18.42 1.53
N ALA A 554 12.38 -19.03 2.48
CA ALA A 554 12.45 -20.47 2.74
C ALA A 554 11.98 -21.32 1.54
N ALA A 555 11.05 -20.80 0.73
CA ALA A 555 10.57 -21.42 -0.50
C ALA A 555 11.41 -21.08 -1.74
N GLY A 556 12.50 -20.32 -1.59
CA GLY A 556 13.37 -19.91 -2.71
C GLY A 556 12.73 -18.92 -3.68
N VAL A 557 11.65 -18.24 -3.25
CA VAL A 557 10.98 -17.18 -4.02
C VAL A 557 11.71 -15.85 -3.88
N LEU A 558 12.17 -15.55 -2.66
CA LEU A 558 13.02 -14.40 -2.36
C LEU A 558 14.48 -14.85 -2.17
N PRO A 559 15.46 -14.01 -2.52
CA PRO A 559 16.86 -14.34 -2.31
C PRO A 559 17.18 -14.35 -0.81
N ILE A 560 18.12 -15.20 -0.41
CA ILE A 560 18.69 -15.14 0.95
C ILE A 560 19.50 -13.85 1.04
N PRO A 561 19.23 -12.96 2.02
CA PRO A 561 20.04 -11.77 2.20
C PRO A 561 21.50 -12.19 2.50
N PRO A 562 22.52 -11.53 1.91
CA PRO A 562 23.90 -11.82 2.22
C PRO A 562 24.18 -11.57 3.72
N ASP A 563 24.91 -12.51 4.34
CA ASP A 563 25.29 -12.49 5.77
C ASP A 563 26.09 -11.24 6.19
#